data_AF-A0A7R9L6Y5-F1
#
_entry.id   AF-A0A7R9L6Y5-F1
#
_cell.length_a   1.000
_cell.length_b   1.000
_cell.length_c   1.000
_cell.angle_alpha   90.00
_cell.angle_beta   90.00
_cell.angle_gamma   90.00
#
_symmetry.space_group_name_H-M   'P 1'
#
loop_
_entity.id
_entity.type
_entity.pdbx_description
1 polymer ?
#
loop_
_entity_poly.entity_id
_entity_poly.type
_entity_poly.pdbx_seq_one_letter_code
_entity_poly.pdbx_strand_id
1 'polypeptide(L)'
;MSKPTRMPYFNQAGGKEQMVLAEGYLPTDKIFKIDRYLRYFGMLSQSIEDYLQGNIRGKMKRPTKRMYGFSVLVLMTIVFARNMLLAFVDDPEIRNILGEAVSARPAKQFTMALTLWSIYSFLLSRLFYRAEKNRWNSWLSPFAVFKGFIPPSIMGLDTGMTDHWFAKTKKTLAQMALFTNIRAVLGSMMFSWVAYARFRSNSVSQSYTILWAVILTVWVYYCSAYAYIAYGHFISLAYYFRMRYHKVNEDIESIIAPDNRMKPNERCTTLQHVLNEHNELCIKIKQYNIFWAKYLMYTYFMFVAVICYTTFQAFFTYNRTLVRAVMFSLTLEAAYLITKVSVGASRMANEAHASYARLIRVTFDKYPVELQIQASFQTPLKLLLRMFIQRLSGPTIGFYCLDLFEITYSTYASIIAALGQNFLLIVDFVRSYAELKEEQQASDLSLPEVFDVITNSTFDLNPLSLTSGALRGASPETISG
;
A
#
# COMPACT_ATOMS: atom_id res chain seq x y z
N MET A 1 -19.64 21.99 15.28
CA MET A 1 -18.77 21.82 14.09
C MET A 1 -17.82 23.00 14.00
N SER A 2 -16.59 22.86 14.53
CA SER A 2 -15.59 23.93 14.55
C SER A 2 -14.83 23.98 13.23
N LYS A 3 -14.71 25.18 12.65
CA LYS A 3 -13.89 25.45 11.46
C LYS A 3 -12.42 25.09 11.76
N PRO A 4 -11.67 24.51 10.82
CA PRO A 4 -10.26 24.23 11.01
C PRO A 4 -9.48 25.54 11.16
N THR A 5 -8.68 25.61 12.23
CA THR A 5 -7.78 26.70 12.57
C THR A 5 -6.83 26.97 11.41
N ARG A 6 -6.78 28.23 10.95
CA ARG A 6 -5.90 28.68 9.87
C ARG A 6 -4.44 28.51 10.32
N MET A 7 -3.61 27.86 9.50
CA MET A 7 -2.16 28.02 9.61
C MET A 7 -1.79 29.49 9.40
N PRO A 8 -0.78 30.03 10.11
CA PRO A 8 -0.30 31.39 9.88
C PRO A 8 0.21 31.50 8.44
N TYR A 9 -0.40 32.42 7.68
CA TYR A 9 0.00 32.74 6.31
C TYR A 9 1.26 33.59 6.34
N PHE A 10 2.30 33.15 5.65
CA PHE A 10 3.36 34.04 5.18
C PHE A 10 2.74 35.02 4.17
N ASN A 11 2.70 36.31 4.52
CA ASN A 11 2.42 37.37 3.56
C ASN A 11 3.60 37.45 2.59
N GLN A 12 3.43 36.95 1.36
CA GLN A 12 4.32 37.26 0.25
C GLN A 12 3.83 38.55 -0.41
N ALA A 13 4.50 39.66 -0.09
CA ALA A 13 4.42 40.88 -0.87
C ALA A 13 5.07 40.64 -2.23
N GLY A 14 4.44 41.16 -3.29
CA GLY A 14 4.84 40.98 -4.68
C GLY A 14 6.28 41.40 -4.93
N GLY A 15 7.12 40.43 -5.28
CA GLY A 15 8.48 40.60 -5.75
C GLY A 15 8.89 39.31 -6.45
N LYS A 16 9.50 39.42 -7.63
CA LYS A 16 9.89 38.29 -8.50
C LYS A 16 10.54 37.16 -7.68
N GLU A 17 10.02 35.95 -7.89
CA GLU A 17 10.36 34.69 -7.22
C GLU A 17 11.88 34.38 -7.24
N GLN A 18 12.65 34.94 -6.30
CA GLN A 18 13.82 34.24 -5.79
C GLN A 18 13.29 33.18 -4.82
N MET A 19 13.37 31.91 -5.21
CA MET A 19 13.37 30.81 -4.25
C MET A 19 14.54 31.07 -3.30
N VAL A 20 14.26 31.73 -2.18
CA VAL A 20 15.16 31.74 -1.04
C VAL A 20 15.15 30.30 -0.54
N LEU A 21 16.09 29.49 -1.03
CA LEU A 21 16.46 28.22 -0.42
C LEU A 21 16.63 28.52 1.06
N ALA A 22 15.78 27.93 1.90
CA ALA A 22 15.91 28.09 3.34
C ALA A 22 17.33 27.65 3.71
N GLU A 23 18.16 28.64 4.06
CA GLU A 23 19.55 28.58 4.52
C GLU A 23 20.21 27.20 4.45
N GLY A 24 21.03 26.98 3.41
CA GLY A 24 22.31 26.23 3.45
C GLY A 24 22.40 24.83 4.08
N TYR A 25 21.30 24.22 4.54
CA TYR A 25 21.39 23.11 5.49
C TYR A 25 21.69 21.76 4.83
N LEU A 26 21.18 21.55 3.62
CA LEU A 26 21.51 20.38 2.81
C LEU A 26 22.37 20.84 1.63
N PRO A 27 23.59 20.29 1.44
CA PRO A 27 24.35 20.48 0.21
C PRO A 27 23.44 20.22 -0.99
N THR A 28 23.51 21.07 -2.01
CA THR A 28 22.74 20.95 -3.26
C THR A 28 22.78 19.53 -3.81
N ASP A 29 23.93 18.85 -3.69
CA ASP A 29 24.12 17.47 -4.13
C ASP A 29 23.23 16.44 -3.42
N LYS A 30 22.93 16.65 -2.12
CA LYS A 30 22.00 15.80 -1.37
C LYS A 30 20.55 16.05 -1.85
N ILE A 31 20.18 17.31 -2.09
CA ILE A 31 18.86 17.72 -2.59
C ILE A 31 18.59 17.13 -3.98
N PHE A 32 19.54 17.27 -4.92
CA PHE A 32 19.37 16.74 -6.28
C PHE A 32 19.23 15.21 -6.31
N LYS A 33 19.94 14.49 -5.43
CA LYS A 33 19.91 13.01 -5.40
C LYS A 33 18.56 12.46 -4.93
N ILE A 34 17.93 13.06 -3.91
CA ILE A 34 16.64 12.57 -3.42
C ILE A 34 15.49 12.96 -4.34
N ASP A 35 15.57 14.13 -4.97
CA ASP A 35 14.56 14.58 -5.93
C ASP A 35 14.49 13.66 -7.15
N ARG A 36 15.62 13.08 -7.60
CA ARG A 36 15.62 12.02 -8.61
C ARG A 36 14.75 10.83 -8.20
N TYR A 37 14.84 10.38 -6.95
CA TYR A 37 14.02 9.28 -6.42
C TYR A 37 12.54 9.66 -6.28
N LEU A 38 12.26 10.90 -5.89
CA LEU A 38 10.91 11.45 -5.83
C LEU A 38 10.30 11.63 -7.24
N ARG A 39 11.15 11.84 -8.27
CA ARG A 39 10.81 12.01 -9.69
C ARG A 39 10.61 10.72 -10.48
N TYR A 40 10.95 9.55 -9.94
CA TYR A 40 10.74 8.28 -10.66
C TYR A 40 9.29 8.06 -11.09
N PHE A 41 8.31 8.75 -10.46
CA PHE A 41 6.93 8.76 -10.90
C PHE A 41 6.39 10.17 -11.08
N GLY A 42 6.09 10.52 -12.33
CA GLY A 42 5.55 11.83 -12.71
C GLY A 42 4.38 12.26 -11.84
N MET A 43 3.43 11.38 -11.51
CA MET A 43 2.23 11.76 -10.74
C MET A 43 2.54 12.12 -9.27
N LEU A 44 3.37 11.32 -8.59
CA LEU A 44 3.75 11.54 -7.18
C LEU A 44 4.73 12.70 -7.06
N SER A 45 5.70 12.77 -7.96
CA SER A 45 6.67 13.86 -8.06
C SER A 45 6.00 15.22 -8.33
N GLN A 46 5.01 15.24 -9.22
CA GLN A 46 4.26 16.46 -9.54
C GLN A 46 3.36 16.87 -8.39
N SER A 47 2.68 15.92 -7.76
CA SER A 47 1.90 16.17 -6.53
C SER A 47 2.78 16.75 -5.43
N ILE A 48 4.01 16.25 -5.30
CA ILE A 48 5.04 16.76 -4.40
C ILE A 48 5.46 18.18 -4.81
N GLU A 49 5.84 18.42 -6.06
CA GLU A 49 6.26 19.75 -6.53
C GLU A 49 5.15 20.80 -6.36
N ASP A 50 3.92 20.50 -6.79
CA ASP A 50 2.80 21.44 -6.76
C ASP A 50 2.33 21.72 -5.32
N TYR A 51 2.35 20.71 -4.44
CA TYR A 51 2.07 20.89 -3.01
C TYR A 51 3.17 21.71 -2.32
N LEU A 52 4.44 21.41 -2.61
CA LEU A 52 5.58 22.02 -1.95
C LEU A 52 5.90 23.44 -2.42
N GLN A 53 5.56 23.81 -3.65
CA GLN A 53 5.69 25.18 -4.17
C GLN A 53 4.63 26.14 -3.61
N GLY A 54 3.85 25.75 -2.59
CA GLY A 54 2.90 26.64 -1.95
C GLY A 54 1.72 27.05 -2.83
N ASN A 55 1.49 26.37 -3.95
CA ASN A 55 0.32 26.56 -4.83
C ASN A 55 -0.99 26.03 -4.20
N ILE A 56 -1.15 26.23 -2.89
CA ILE A 56 -2.28 25.81 -2.07
C ILE A 56 -3.56 26.59 -2.46
N ARG A 57 -3.45 27.69 -3.22
CA ARG A 57 -4.60 28.51 -3.68
C ARG A 57 -4.64 28.90 -5.16
N GLY A 58 -3.60 28.66 -5.95
CA GLY A 58 -3.58 29.02 -7.37
C GLY A 58 -4.02 27.87 -8.27
N LYS A 59 -4.87 28.15 -9.26
CA LYS A 59 -5.17 27.26 -10.40
C LYS A 59 -3.90 26.46 -10.80
N MET A 60 -3.99 25.12 -10.91
CA MET A 60 -2.87 24.31 -11.43
C MET A 60 -2.36 24.98 -12.71
N LYS A 61 -1.13 25.54 -12.68
CA LYS A 61 -0.59 26.33 -13.79
C LYS A 61 -0.43 25.52 -15.09
N ARG A 62 -0.52 24.18 -15.04
CA ARG A 62 -0.25 23.30 -16.19
C ARG A 62 -1.33 22.21 -16.40
N PRO A 63 -2.29 22.40 -17.31
CA PRO A 63 -3.33 21.40 -17.62
C PRO A 63 -2.76 20.08 -18.15
N THR A 64 -1.58 20.12 -18.79
CA THR A 64 -0.87 18.95 -19.32
C THR A 64 -0.50 17.92 -18.25
N LYS A 65 -0.23 18.37 -17.00
CA LYS A 65 0.12 17.47 -15.89
C LYS A 65 -1.08 16.67 -15.37
N ARG A 66 -2.24 17.32 -15.27
CA ARG A 66 -3.50 16.64 -14.90
C ARG A 66 -3.93 15.60 -15.93
N MET A 67 -3.63 15.85 -17.21
CA MET A 67 -3.84 14.86 -18.28
C MET A 67 -2.98 13.61 -18.08
N TYR A 68 -1.72 13.73 -17.65
CA TYR A 68 -0.86 12.57 -17.39
C TYR A 68 -1.45 11.66 -16.30
N GLY A 69 -1.86 12.24 -15.16
CA GLY A 69 -2.46 11.47 -14.07
C GLY A 69 -3.77 10.78 -14.48
N PHE A 70 -4.58 11.48 -15.29
CA PHE A 70 -5.79 10.90 -15.88
C PHE A 70 -5.47 9.75 -16.86
N SER A 71 -4.48 9.90 -17.73
CA SER A 71 -4.06 8.86 -18.68
C SER A 71 -3.59 7.58 -17.97
N VAL A 72 -2.83 7.71 -16.88
CA VAL A 72 -2.43 6.54 -16.07
C VAL A 72 -3.64 5.87 -15.43
N LEU A 73 -4.61 6.64 -14.91
CA LEU A 73 -5.86 6.08 -14.39
C LEU A 73 -6.68 5.36 -15.47
N VAL A 74 -6.74 5.93 -16.68
CA VAL A 74 -7.41 5.30 -17.84
C VAL A 74 -6.72 3.98 -18.20
N LEU A 75 -5.39 3.96 -18.30
CA LEU A 75 -4.63 2.73 -18.53
C LEU A 75 -4.95 1.66 -17.48
N MET A 76 -4.91 2.03 -16.19
CA MET A 76 -5.22 1.11 -15.10
C MET A 76 -6.66 0.59 -15.17
N THR A 77 -7.60 1.44 -15.56
CA THR A 77 -9.01 1.07 -15.73
C THR A 77 -9.20 0.11 -16.90
N ILE A 78 -8.54 0.35 -18.04
CA ILE A 78 -8.60 -0.53 -19.22
C ILE A 78 -8.05 -1.92 -18.89
N VAL A 79 -6.88 -2.00 -18.23
CA VAL A 79 -6.29 -3.30 -17.87
C VAL A 79 -7.11 -4.01 -16.78
N PHE A 80 -7.68 -3.27 -15.83
CA PHE A 80 -8.62 -3.83 -14.86
C PHE A 80 -9.85 -4.43 -15.54
N ALA A 81 -10.51 -3.69 -16.43
CA ALA A 81 -11.67 -4.16 -17.17
C ALA A 81 -11.33 -5.39 -18.03
N ARG A 82 -10.19 -5.37 -18.74
CA ARG A 82 -9.67 -6.52 -19.49
C ARG A 82 -9.55 -7.75 -18.60
N ASN A 83 -8.82 -7.64 -17.49
CA ASN A 83 -8.53 -8.81 -16.65
C ASN A 83 -9.80 -9.34 -15.94
N MET A 84 -10.75 -8.46 -15.60
CA MET A 84 -12.07 -8.88 -15.14
C MET A 84 -12.82 -9.66 -16.21
N LEU A 85 -12.90 -9.14 -17.44
CA LEU A 85 -13.54 -9.85 -18.55
C LEU A 85 -12.87 -11.22 -18.79
N LEU A 86 -11.53 -11.27 -18.84
CA LEU A 86 -10.82 -12.53 -19.05
C LEU A 86 -10.97 -13.55 -17.92
N ALA A 87 -11.28 -13.10 -16.70
CA ALA A 87 -11.48 -13.96 -15.55
C ALA A 87 -12.88 -14.59 -15.51
N PHE A 88 -13.90 -13.94 -16.09
CA PHE A 88 -15.30 -14.34 -15.98
C PHE A 88 -15.99 -14.64 -17.32
N VAL A 89 -15.41 -14.23 -18.44
CA VAL A 89 -15.96 -14.43 -19.78
C VAL A 89 -15.08 -15.41 -20.55
N ASP A 90 -15.68 -16.52 -20.95
CA ASP A 90 -15.03 -17.59 -21.71
C ASP A 90 -15.28 -17.52 -23.22
N ASP A 91 -15.97 -16.48 -23.70
CA ASP A 91 -16.24 -16.26 -25.12
C ASP A 91 -14.94 -16.15 -25.95
N PRO A 92 -14.74 -17.01 -26.96
CA PRO A 92 -13.52 -17.05 -27.79
C PRO A 92 -13.19 -15.74 -28.50
N GLU A 93 -14.20 -15.04 -29.03
CA GLU A 93 -14.01 -13.81 -29.80
C GLU A 93 -13.55 -12.68 -28.89
N ILE A 94 -14.22 -12.51 -27.75
CA ILE A 94 -13.85 -11.53 -26.73
C ILE A 94 -12.43 -11.80 -26.23
N ARG A 95 -12.06 -13.06 -25.96
CA ARG A 95 -10.70 -13.41 -25.51
C ARG A 95 -9.65 -13.06 -26.56
N ASN A 96 -9.90 -13.36 -27.83
CA ASN A 96 -8.99 -13.04 -28.93
C ASN A 96 -8.79 -11.52 -29.09
N ILE A 97 -9.87 -10.73 -29.01
CA ILE A 97 -9.81 -9.25 -29.00
C ILE A 97 -8.99 -8.75 -27.80
N LEU A 98 -9.14 -9.38 -26.64
CA LEU A 98 -8.37 -9.08 -25.42
C LEU A 98 -6.96 -9.70 -25.43
N GLY A 99 -6.53 -10.28 -26.54
CA GLY A 99 -5.19 -10.80 -26.76
C GLY A 99 -4.88 -12.09 -26.01
N GLU A 100 -5.90 -12.82 -25.55
CA GLU A 100 -5.78 -14.12 -24.90
C GLU A 100 -6.31 -15.25 -25.77
N ALA A 101 -5.61 -16.38 -25.77
CA ALA A 101 -6.10 -17.58 -26.43
C ALA A 101 -7.24 -18.23 -25.61
N VAL A 102 -8.08 -19.00 -26.30
CA VAL A 102 -8.94 -20.00 -25.66
C VAL A 102 -8.02 -21.13 -25.20
N SER A 103 -7.65 -21.14 -23.94
CA SER A 103 -6.85 -22.24 -23.37
C SER A 103 -7.39 -22.64 -22.02
N ALA A 104 -7.55 -23.96 -21.83
CA ALA A 104 -7.65 -24.55 -20.49
C ALA A 104 -6.34 -24.33 -19.71
N ARG A 105 -6.37 -24.60 -18.39
CA ARG A 105 -5.28 -24.40 -17.40
C ARG A 105 -3.87 -24.59 -17.99
N PRO A 106 -2.87 -23.74 -17.64
CA PRO A 106 -2.76 -22.85 -16.47
C PRO A 106 -3.10 -21.38 -16.72
N ALA A 107 -3.53 -20.99 -17.93
CA ALA A 107 -3.76 -19.59 -18.29
C ALA A 107 -4.80 -18.91 -17.38
N LYS A 108 -5.93 -19.58 -17.08
CA LYS A 108 -6.98 -19.05 -16.19
C LYS A 108 -6.47 -18.72 -14.77
N GLN A 109 -5.49 -19.47 -14.26
CA GLN A 109 -4.97 -19.22 -12.90
C GLN A 109 -4.10 -17.96 -12.86
N PHE A 110 -3.27 -17.78 -13.88
CA PHE A 110 -2.51 -16.54 -14.05
C PHE A 110 -3.43 -15.35 -14.28
N THR A 111 -4.48 -15.50 -15.08
CA THR A 111 -5.47 -14.46 -15.30
C THR A 111 -6.05 -13.98 -13.97
N MET A 112 -6.49 -14.88 -13.09
CA MET A 112 -7.05 -14.49 -11.79
C MET A 112 -6.04 -13.74 -10.90
N ALA A 113 -4.78 -14.21 -10.84
CA ALA A 113 -3.73 -13.48 -10.12
C ALA A 113 -3.52 -12.07 -10.69
N LEU A 114 -3.47 -11.93 -12.02
CA LEU A 114 -3.36 -10.63 -12.69
C LEU A 114 -4.61 -9.77 -12.48
N THR A 115 -5.80 -10.36 -12.35
CA THR A 115 -7.03 -9.66 -12.00
C THR A 115 -6.93 -9.04 -10.61
N LEU A 116 -6.49 -9.80 -9.60
CA LEU A 116 -6.27 -9.27 -8.25
C LEU A 116 -5.25 -8.11 -8.25
N TRP A 117 -4.12 -8.26 -8.95
CA TRP A 117 -3.14 -7.17 -9.08
C TRP A 117 -3.69 -5.95 -9.84
N SER A 118 -4.55 -6.15 -10.83
CA SER A 118 -5.18 -5.06 -11.58
C SER A 118 -6.21 -4.29 -10.76
N ILE A 119 -6.99 -4.98 -9.92
CA ILE A 119 -7.90 -4.36 -8.95
C ILE A 119 -7.08 -3.49 -7.98
N TYR A 120 -6.02 -4.04 -7.41
CA TYR A 120 -5.14 -3.30 -6.50
C TYR A 120 -4.56 -2.05 -7.17
N SER A 121 -4.03 -2.17 -8.38
CA SER A 121 -3.44 -1.06 -9.13
C SER A 121 -4.47 0.01 -9.50
N PHE A 122 -5.69 -0.40 -9.87
CA PHE A 122 -6.80 0.51 -10.12
C PHE A 122 -7.21 1.27 -8.85
N LEU A 123 -7.35 0.57 -7.71
CA LEU A 123 -7.68 1.21 -6.44
C LEU A 123 -6.60 2.21 -6.01
N LEU A 124 -5.32 1.87 -6.15
CA LEU A 124 -4.22 2.77 -5.86
C LEU A 124 -4.18 3.99 -6.79
N SER A 125 -4.25 3.80 -8.10
CA SER A 125 -4.23 4.91 -9.05
C SER A 125 -5.42 5.86 -8.83
N ARG A 126 -6.61 5.31 -8.54
CA ARG A 126 -7.79 6.09 -8.16
C ARG A 126 -7.58 6.84 -6.84
N LEU A 127 -6.93 6.22 -5.86
CA LEU A 127 -6.60 6.87 -4.59
C LEU A 127 -5.66 8.05 -4.79
N PHE A 128 -4.57 7.88 -5.54
CA PHE A 128 -3.63 8.95 -5.85
C PHE A 128 -4.29 10.08 -6.65
N TYR A 129 -5.07 9.76 -7.68
CA TYR A 129 -5.81 10.75 -8.45
C TYR A 129 -6.82 11.53 -7.58
N ARG A 130 -7.53 10.85 -6.68
CA ARG A 130 -8.44 11.51 -5.72
C ARG A 130 -7.69 12.33 -4.69
N ALA A 131 -6.54 11.88 -4.22
CA ALA A 131 -5.71 12.61 -3.27
C ALA A 131 -5.21 13.93 -3.87
N GLU A 132 -4.80 13.90 -5.14
CA GLU A 132 -4.45 15.10 -5.91
C GLU A 132 -5.65 16.04 -6.07
N LYS A 133 -6.82 15.51 -6.51
CA LYS A 133 -8.05 16.31 -6.70
C LYS A 133 -8.57 16.93 -5.39
N ASN A 134 -8.59 16.14 -4.31
CA ASN A 134 -9.17 16.53 -3.02
C ASN A 134 -8.12 17.11 -2.05
N ARG A 135 -6.87 17.24 -2.49
CA ARG A 135 -5.76 17.80 -1.71
C ARG A 135 -5.45 17.02 -0.42
N TRP A 136 -5.53 15.71 -0.45
CA TRP A 136 -5.15 14.82 0.67
C TRP A 136 -3.64 14.55 0.71
N ASN A 137 -2.83 15.53 0.28
CA ASN A 137 -1.39 15.40 0.10
C ASN A 137 -0.58 15.99 1.28
N SER A 138 -1.24 16.28 2.40
CA SER A 138 -0.58 16.84 3.59
C SER A 138 0.55 15.97 4.13
N TRP A 139 0.45 14.66 3.94
CA TRP A 139 1.48 13.67 4.29
C TRP A 139 2.80 13.85 3.52
N LEU A 140 2.82 14.62 2.44
CA LEU A 140 4.04 14.98 1.72
C LEU A 140 4.83 16.10 2.38
N SER A 141 4.24 16.83 3.33
CA SER A 141 4.88 17.99 3.93
C SER A 141 6.25 17.71 4.57
N PRO A 142 6.53 16.57 5.23
CA PRO A 142 7.87 16.34 5.77
C PRO A 142 8.93 16.30 4.66
N PHE A 143 8.59 15.77 3.48
CA PHE A 143 9.52 15.65 2.35
C PHE A 143 9.88 17.00 1.72
N ALA A 144 9.22 18.10 2.12
CA ALA A 144 9.61 19.47 1.80
C ALA A 144 11.04 19.79 2.23
N VAL A 145 11.45 19.24 3.38
CA VAL A 145 12.77 19.44 3.97
C VAL A 145 13.87 18.98 3.01
N PHE A 146 13.63 17.87 2.32
CA PHE A 146 14.55 17.32 1.35
C PHE A 146 14.73 18.15 0.09
N LYS A 147 13.77 19.03 -0.21
CA LYS A 147 13.85 19.98 -1.32
C LYS A 147 14.38 21.36 -0.88
N GLY A 148 14.67 21.55 0.41
CA GLY A 148 15.11 22.84 0.95
C GLY A 148 14.00 23.90 0.99
N PHE A 149 12.73 23.51 0.84
CA PHE A 149 11.61 24.45 0.92
C PHE A 149 11.21 24.80 2.34
N ILE A 150 11.46 23.90 3.29
CA ILE A 150 11.16 24.08 4.70
C ILE A 150 12.41 23.71 5.51
N PRO A 151 12.88 24.56 6.44
CA PRO A 151 13.98 24.20 7.32
C PRO A 151 13.58 23.03 8.24
N PRO A 152 14.49 22.08 8.53
CA PRO A 152 14.17 20.92 9.36
C PRO A 152 13.65 21.27 10.76
N SER A 153 14.09 22.39 11.32
CA SER A 153 13.67 22.90 12.62
C SER A 153 12.16 23.16 12.72
N ILE A 154 11.51 23.61 11.63
CA ILE A 154 10.04 23.79 11.58
C ILE A 154 9.31 22.44 11.65
N MET A 155 9.95 21.37 11.17
CA MET A 155 9.44 20.00 11.31
C MET A 155 9.84 19.36 12.63
N GLY A 156 10.50 20.12 13.52
CA GLY A 156 11.06 19.74 14.81
C GLY A 156 12.25 18.77 14.72
N LEU A 157 12.87 18.67 13.55
CA LEU A 157 14.05 17.84 13.38
C LEU A 157 15.30 18.65 13.74
N ASP A 158 16.18 18.04 14.54
CA ASP A 158 17.53 18.53 14.68
C ASP A 158 18.40 18.11 13.47
N THR A 159 19.66 18.51 13.51
CA THR A 159 20.58 18.27 12.41
C THR A 159 20.90 16.79 12.22
N GLY A 160 21.22 16.09 13.31
CA GLY A 160 21.54 14.66 13.31
C GLY A 160 20.36 13.77 12.88
N MET A 161 19.16 14.04 13.39
CA MET A 161 17.92 13.35 13.02
C MET A 161 17.61 13.57 11.54
N THR A 162 17.83 14.78 11.00
CA THR A 162 17.59 15.06 9.59
C THR A 162 18.52 14.25 8.69
N ASP A 163 19.82 14.21 9.00
CA ASP A 163 20.79 13.43 8.24
C ASP A 163 20.50 11.93 8.32
N HIS A 164 20.15 11.43 9.51
CA HIS A 164 19.81 10.02 9.69
C HIS A 164 18.52 9.65 8.95
N TRP A 165 17.51 10.51 9.01
CA TRP A 165 16.26 10.37 8.25
C TRP A 165 16.51 10.36 6.75
N PHE A 166 17.34 11.29 6.27
CA PHE A 166 17.70 11.43 4.86
C PHE A 166 18.42 10.17 4.37
N ALA A 167 19.44 9.70 5.10
CA ALA A 167 20.19 8.50 4.75
C ALA A 167 19.28 7.27 4.66
N LYS A 168 18.37 7.12 5.64
CA LYS A 168 17.38 6.03 5.66
C LYS A 168 16.41 6.13 4.48
N THR A 169 15.82 7.30 4.26
CA THR A 169 14.84 7.54 3.18
C THR A 169 15.47 7.29 1.82
N LYS A 170 16.67 7.81 1.57
CA LYS A 170 17.42 7.58 0.34
C LYS A 170 17.66 6.09 0.10
N LYS A 171 18.13 5.36 1.11
CA LYS A 171 18.37 3.92 1.02
C LYS A 171 17.07 3.17 0.70
N THR A 172 15.98 3.48 1.41
CA THR A 172 14.68 2.83 1.20
C THR A 172 14.12 3.12 -0.18
N LEU A 173 14.09 4.39 -0.63
CA LEU A 173 13.59 4.74 -1.96
C LEU A 173 14.44 4.15 -3.09
N ALA A 174 15.77 4.11 -2.93
CA ALA A 174 16.66 3.46 -3.90
C ALA A 174 16.39 1.96 -4.01
N GLN A 175 16.20 1.27 -2.88
CA GLN A 175 15.82 -0.15 -2.86
C GLN A 175 14.46 -0.38 -3.55
N MET A 176 13.47 0.47 -3.28
CA MET A 176 12.15 0.35 -3.90
C MET A 176 12.17 0.65 -5.40
N ALA A 177 13.00 1.60 -5.85
CA ALA A 177 13.22 1.85 -7.27
C ALA A 177 13.89 0.65 -7.97
N LEU A 178 14.87 0.02 -7.31
CA LEU A 178 15.50 -1.20 -7.80
C LEU A 178 14.46 -2.33 -7.96
N PHE A 179 13.64 -2.59 -6.94
CA PHE A 179 12.58 -3.60 -7.02
C PHE A 179 11.54 -3.30 -8.09
N THR A 180 11.18 -2.02 -8.28
CA THR A 180 10.30 -1.59 -9.38
C THR A 180 10.89 -1.97 -10.73
N ASN A 181 12.17 -1.66 -10.97
CA ASN A 181 12.84 -1.97 -12.23
C ASN A 181 13.01 -3.48 -12.45
N ILE A 182 13.40 -4.24 -11.42
CA ILE A 182 13.51 -5.70 -11.51
C ILE A 182 12.16 -6.32 -11.87
N ARG A 183 11.09 -5.95 -11.15
CA ARG A 183 9.74 -6.47 -11.43
C ARG A 183 9.25 -6.06 -12.83
N ALA A 184 9.55 -4.84 -13.26
CA ALA A 184 9.20 -4.39 -14.60
C ALA A 184 9.91 -5.19 -15.69
N VAL A 185 11.23 -5.45 -15.54
CA VAL A 185 12.00 -6.26 -16.49
C VAL A 185 11.47 -7.70 -16.52
N LEU A 186 11.27 -8.33 -15.36
CA LEU A 186 10.74 -9.70 -15.28
C LEU A 186 9.34 -9.81 -15.88
N GLY A 187 8.45 -8.86 -15.59
CA GLY A 187 7.11 -8.84 -16.18
C GLY A 187 7.14 -8.61 -17.69
N SER A 188 8.02 -7.73 -18.18
CA SER A 188 8.21 -7.48 -19.63
C SER A 188 8.71 -8.73 -20.35
N MET A 189 9.69 -9.42 -19.76
CA MET A 189 10.20 -10.71 -20.27
C MET A 189 9.09 -11.75 -20.33
N MET A 190 8.29 -11.87 -19.26
CA MET A 190 7.15 -12.79 -19.20
C MET A 190 6.11 -12.48 -20.29
N PHE A 191 5.69 -11.22 -20.43
CA PHE A 191 4.70 -10.85 -21.45
C PHE A 191 5.23 -11.00 -22.87
N SER A 192 6.51 -10.70 -23.10
CA SER A 192 7.16 -10.90 -24.40
C SER A 192 7.26 -12.38 -24.75
N TRP A 193 7.61 -13.24 -23.78
CA TRP A 193 7.64 -14.70 -23.96
C TRP A 193 6.25 -15.25 -24.29
N VAL A 194 5.23 -14.81 -23.56
CA VAL A 194 3.84 -15.20 -23.79
C VAL A 194 3.35 -14.73 -25.17
N ALA A 195 3.68 -13.51 -25.56
CA ALA A 195 3.36 -12.98 -26.88
C ALA A 195 4.03 -13.78 -28.00
N TYR A 196 5.32 -14.12 -27.84
CA TYR A 196 6.05 -14.96 -28.78
C TYR A 196 5.45 -16.36 -28.90
N ALA A 197 5.08 -16.97 -27.77
CA ALA A 197 4.43 -18.29 -27.77
C ALA A 197 3.09 -18.26 -28.52
N ARG A 198 2.28 -17.21 -28.34
CA ARG A 198 1.01 -17.01 -29.06
C ARG A 198 1.20 -16.76 -30.55
N PHE A 199 2.22 -15.97 -30.90
CA PHE A 199 2.61 -15.73 -32.29
C PHE A 199 2.97 -17.05 -32.97
N ARG A 200 3.79 -17.89 -32.32
CA ARG A 200 4.22 -19.18 -32.88
C ARG A 200 3.06 -20.16 -33.04
N SER A 201 2.10 -20.17 -32.11
CA SER A 201 0.95 -21.08 -32.16
C SER A 201 -0.21 -20.57 -33.01
N ASN A 202 -0.14 -19.34 -33.55
CA ASN A 202 -1.24 -18.67 -34.27
C ASN A 202 -2.57 -18.71 -33.49
N SER A 203 -2.51 -18.70 -32.15
CA SER A 203 -3.70 -18.86 -31.31
C SER A 203 -4.50 -17.57 -31.13
N VAL A 204 -3.90 -16.42 -31.43
CA VAL A 204 -4.46 -15.07 -31.29
C VAL A 204 -3.95 -14.26 -32.48
N SER A 205 -4.74 -13.30 -32.96
CA SER A 205 -4.28 -12.37 -34.01
C SER A 205 -2.98 -11.67 -33.59
N GLN A 206 -2.05 -11.54 -34.55
CA GLN A 206 -0.73 -10.93 -34.31
C GLN A 206 -0.85 -9.49 -33.83
N SER A 207 -1.80 -8.72 -34.38
CA SER A 207 -2.02 -7.32 -34.01
C SER A 207 -2.45 -7.17 -32.56
N TYR A 208 -3.42 -7.98 -32.10
CA TYR A 208 -3.87 -7.98 -30.71
C TYR A 208 -2.78 -8.48 -29.75
N THR A 209 -2.00 -9.48 -30.16
CA THR A 209 -0.89 -10.01 -29.36
C THR A 209 0.16 -8.94 -29.07
N ILE A 210 0.60 -8.21 -30.10
CA ILE A 210 1.61 -7.13 -29.97
C ILE A 210 1.04 -5.97 -29.15
N LEU A 211 -0.20 -5.53 -29.47
CA LEU A 211 -0.87 -4.43 -28.76
C LEU A 211 -0.93 -4.70 -27.26
N TRP A 212 -1.45 -5.86 -26.85
CA TRP A 212 -1.60 -6.19 -25.44
C TRP A 212 -0.27 -6.45 -24.75
N ALA A 213 0.74 -7.00 -25.44
CA ALA A 213 2.08 -7.14 -24.86
C ALA A 213 2.69 -5.78 -24.47
N VAL A 214 2.55 -4.77 -25.33
CA VAL A 214 3.00 -3.39 -25.05
C VAL A 214 2.20 -2.80 -23.87
N ILE A 215 0.87 -2.87 -23.91
CA ILE A 215 0.01 -2.32 -22.84
C ILE A 215 0.31 -2.98 -21.49
N LEU A 216 0.45 -4.31 -21.45
CA LEU A 216 0.73 -5.05 -20.22
C LEU A 216 2.12 -4.76 -19.66
N THR A 217 3.11 -4.54 -20.55
CA THR A 217 4.47 -4.12 -20.16
C THR A 217 4.46 -2.76 -19.47
N VAL A 218 3.78 -1.78 -20.08
CA VAL A 218 3.61 -0.44 -19.50
C VAL A 218 2.82 -0.51 -18.18
N TRP A 219 1.77 -1.32 -18.15
CA TRP A 219 0.96 -1.55 -16.94
C TRP A 219 1.79 -2.14 -15.79
N VAL A 220 2.60 -3.16 -16.04
CA VAL A 220 3.43 -3.79 -15.00
C VAL A 220 4.41 -2.79 -14.39
N TYR A 221 5.00 -1.92 -15.21
CA TYR A 221 5.90 -0.87 -14.74
C TYR A 221 5.17 0.08 -13.77
N TYR A 222 4.00 0.60 -14.17
CA TYR A 222 3.21 1.50 -13.31
C TYR A 222 2.60 0.81 -12.09
N CYS A 223 2.17 -0.45 -12.21
CA CYS A 223 1.71 -1.25 -11.08
C CYS A 223 2.81 -1.39 -10.02
N SER A 224 4.01 -1.78 -10.46
CA SER A 224 5.18 -1.98 -9.58
C SER A 224 5.57 -0.68 -8.90
N ALA A 225 5.52 0.42 -9.65
CA ALA A 225 5.75 1.76 -9.15
C ALA A 225 4.83 2.17 -8.01
N TYR A 226 3.51 2.08 -8.25
CA TYR A 226 2.51 2.44 -7.25
C TYR A 226 2.64 1.59 -6.01
N ALA A 227 2.98 0.30 -6.15
CA ALA A 227 3.19 -0.58 -5.01
C ALA A 227 4.46 -0.20 -4.23
N TYR A 228 5.64 -0.24 -4.85
CA TYR A 228 6.91 -0.11 -4.13
C TYR A 228 7.27 1.31 -3.71
N ILE A 229 7.00 2.31 -4.56
CA ILE A 229 7.38 3.69 -4.23
C ILE A 229 6.44 4.27 -3.18
N ALA A 230 5.12 4.02 -3.26
CA ALA A 230 4.19 4.46 -2.22
C ALA A 230 4.56 3.84 -0.87
N TYR A 231 4.87 2.55 -0.89
CA TYR A 231 5.40 1.83 0.26
C TYR A 231 6.72 2.44 0.80
N GLY A 232 7.64 2.83 -0.07
CA GLY A 232 8.89 3.49 0.33
C GLY A 232 8.65 4.83 1.04
N HIS A 233 7.67 5.61 0.55
CA HIS A 233 7.24 6.85 1.21
C HIS A 233 6.58 6.58 2.56
N PHE A 234 5.70 5.57 2.64
CA PHE A 234 5.06 5.17 3.89
C PHE A 234 6.08 4.82 4.97
N ILE A 235 7.06 3.97 4.66
CA ILE A 235 8.11 3.59 5.62
C ILE A 235 8.94 4.80 6.04
N SER A 236 9.29 5.67 5.10
CA SER A 236 10.08 6.87 5.38
C SER A 236 9.31 7.84 6.29
N LEU A 237 8.00 7.91 6.12
CA LEU A 237 7.09 8.71 6.95
C LEU A 237 6.91 8.10 8.35
N ALA A 238 6.68 6.79 8.45
CA ALA A 238 6.60 6.09 9.73
C ALA A 238 7.92 6.23 10.51
N TYR A 239 9.05 6.19 9.80
CA TYR A 239 10.36 6.40 10.39
C TYR A 239 10.56 7.85 10.88
N TYR A 240 10.10 8.85 10.12
CA TYR A 240 10.06 10.25 10.56
C TYR A 240 9.30 10.40 11.90
N PHE A 241 8.06 9.92 11.97
CA PHE A 241 7.27 10.01 13.21
C PHE A 241 7.91 9.27 14.36
N ARG A 242 8.49 8.09 14.11
CA ARG A 242 9.21 7.34 15.14
C ARG A 242 10.32 8.18 15.76
N MET A 243 11.17 8.83 14.96
CA MET A 243 12.24 9.68 15.51
C MET A 243 11.68 10.87 16.30
N ARG A 244 10.60 11.48 15.83
CA ARG A 244 9.97 12.61 16.53
C ARG A 244 9.37 12.18 17.88
N TYR A 245 8.72 11.02 17.95
CA TYR A 245 8.25 10.47 19.22
C TYR A 245 9.40 10.04 20.12
N HIS A 246 10.48 9.50 19.55
CA HIS A 246 11.66 9.15 20.31
C HIS A 246 12.28 10.37 21.01
N LYS A 247 12.42 11.50 20.28
CA LYS A 247 12.85 12.77 20.86
C LYS A 247 11.94 13.21 22.00
N VAL A 248 10.61 13.18 21.79
CA VAL A 248 9.64 13.49 22.85
C VAL A 248 9.85 12.58 24.08
N ASN A 249 10.14 11.29 23.87
CA ASN A 249 10.40 10.34 24.95
C ASN A 249 11.71 10.66 25.71
N GLU A 250 12.76 11.08 25.00
CA GLU A 250 14.03 11.54 25.58
C GLU A 250 13.86 12.85 26.35
N ASP A 251 13.12 13.81 25.80
CA ASP A 251 12.83 15.08 26.46
C ASP A 251 12.05 14.85 27.76
N ILE A 252 11.05 13.95 27.75
CA ILE A 252 10.34 13.50 28.96
C ILE A 252 11.32 12.93 29.99
N GLU A 253 12.19 12.02 29.57
CA GLU A 253 13.17 11.36 30.45
C GLU A 253 14.17 12.36 31.06
N SER A 254 14.60 13.37 30.29
CA SER A 254 15.49 14.42 30.75
C SER A 254 14.88 15.32 31.84
N ILE A 255 13.55 15.54 31.81
CA ILE A 255 12.81 16.29 32.84
C ILE A 255 12.69 15.48 34.13
N ILE A 256 12.59 14.16 33.98
CA ILE A 256 12.38 13.21 35.08
C ILE A 256 13.69 12.85 35.78
N ALA A 257 14.80 12.84 35.05
CA ALA A 257 16.09 12.38 35.55
C ALA A 257 16.49 13.09 36.87
N PRO A 258 16.85 12.33 37.93
CA PRO A 258 17.13 12.88 39.25
C PRO A 258 18.34 13.84 39.26
N ASP A 259 19.26 13.65 38.33
CA ASP A 259 20.48 14.45 38.20
C ASP A 259 20.23 15.84 37.60
N ASN A 260 19.05 16.05 36.97
CA ASN A 260 18.72 17.30 36.29
C ASN A 260 18.02 18.28 37.24
N ARG A 261 18.80 19.09 37.96
CA ARG A 261 18.31 20.15 38.88
C ARG A 261 17.76 21.37 38.12
N MET A 262 16.71 21.18 37.32
CA MET A 262 15.94 22.29 36.74
C MET A 262 15.07 22.98 37.79
N LYS A 263 14.90 24.30 37.69
CA LYS A 263 13.98 25.04 38.57
C LYS A 263 12.53 24.60 38.30
N PRO A 264 11.62 24.65 39.29
CA PRO A 264 10.22 24.21 39.11
C PRO A 264 9.49 24.89 37.93
N ASN A 265 9.69 26.19 37.73
CA ASN A 265 9.08 26.93 36.62
C ASN A 265 9.65 26.52 35.25
N GLU A 266 10.95 26.24 35.18
CA GLU A 266 11.61 25.75 33.96
C GLU A 266 11.09 24.35 33.62
N ARG A 267 10.99 23.45 34.61
CA ARG A 267 10.39 22.10 34.43
C ARG A 267 8.97 22.16 33.90
N CYS A 268 8.13 23.05 34.45
CA CYS A 268 6.75 23.21 34.00
C CYS A 268 6.68 23.71 32.55
N THR A 269 7.53 24.68 32.19
CA THR A 269 7.59 25.24 30.83
C THR A 269 8.08 24.20 29.82
N THR A 270 9.14 23.45 30.14
CA THR A 270 9.66 22.38 29.28
C THR A 270 8.63 21.27 29.11
N LEU A 271 7.95 20.85 30.19
CA LEU A 271 6.90 19.84 30.08
C LEU A 271 5.75 20.34 29.19
N GLN A 272 5.31 21.59 29.35
CA GLN A 272 4.27 22.16 28.50
C GLN A 272 4.68 22.18 27.02
N HIS A 273 5.94 22.47 26.73
CA HIS A 273 6.48 22.43 25.36
C HIS A 273 6.41 21.00 24.78
N VAL A 274 6.89 20.01 25.52
CA VAL A 274 6.86 18.60 25.14
C VAL A 274 5.44 18.09 24.91
N LEU A 275 4.49 18.49 25.77
CA LEU A 275 3.07 18.16 25.63
C LEU A 275 2.45 18.75 24.35
N ASN A 276 2.79 20.00 24.05
CA ASN A 276 2.32 20.67 22.83
C ASN A 276 2.90 19.97 21.58
N GLU A 277 4.18 19.61 21.60
CA GLU A 277 4.86 18.90 20.53
C GLU A 277 4.25 17.51 20.29
N HIS A 278 4.01 16.73 21.34
CA HIS A 278 3.34 15.45 21.24
C HIS A 278 1.93 15.58 20.64
N ASN A 279 1.13 16.56 21.10
CA ASN A 279 -0.21 16.80 20.58
C ASN A 279 -0.19 17.21 19.09
N GLU A 280 0.79 18.01 18.68
CA GLU A 280 0.99 18.37 17.29
C GLU A 280 1.28 17.13 16.42
N LEU A 281 2.14 16.22 16.89
CA LEU A 281 2.43 14.95 16.21
C LEU A 281 1.16 14.09 16.06
N CYS A 282 0.35 13.97 17.11
CA CYS A 282 -0.91 13.24 17.05
C CYS A 282 -1.89 13.83 16.02
N ILE A 283 -2.00 15.17 15.97
CA ILE A 283 -2.83 15.86 14.98
C ILE A 283 -2.31 15.60 13.56
N LYS A 284 -0.98 15.65 13.34
CA LYS A 284 -0.35 15.36 12.05
C LYS A 284 -0.63 13.92 11.60
N ILE A 285 -0.50 12.93 12.49
CA ILE A 285 -0.82 11.54 12.17
C ILE A 285 -2.29 11.40 11.76
N LYS A 286 -3.21 12.00 12.51
CA LYS A 286 -4.64 11.99 12.17
C LYS A 286 -4.91 12.60 10.79
N GLN A 287 -4.24 13.70 10.45
CA GLN A 287 -4.35 14.31 9.13
C GLN A 287 -3.80 13.42 8.02
N TYR A 288 -2.68 12.71 8.26
CA TYR A 288 -2.05 11.87 7.26
C TYR A 288 -2.80 10.54 7.07
N ASN A 289 -3.49 10.06 8.11
CA ASN A 289 -4.37 8.90 8.04
C ASN A 289 -5.52 9.06 7.04
N ILE A 290 -5.95 10.28 6.68
CA ILE A 290 -6.99 10.50 5.66
C ILE A 290 -6.64 9.81 4.32
N PHE A 291 -5.36 9.84 3.96
CA PHE A 291 -4.82 9.17 2.78
C PHE A 291 -4.36 7.75 3.12
N TRP A 292 -3.48 7.61 4.10
CA TRP A 292 -2.81 6.35 4.38
C TRP A 292 -3.76 5.27 4.85
N ALA A 293 -4.85 5.61 5.55
CA ALA A 293 -5.80 4.60 6.02
C ALA A 293 -6.52 3.89 4.87
N LYS A 294 -6.79 4.59 3.76
CA LYS A 294 -7.34 4.01 2.53
C LYS A 294 -6.29 3.18 1.79
N TYR A 295 -5.07 3.70 1.69
CA TYR A 295 -3.95 2.97 1.08
C TYR A 295 -3.72 1.64 1.79
N LEU A 296 -3.67 1.66 3.12
CA LEU A 296 -3.48 0.48 3.96
C LEU A 296 -4.62 -0.50 3.77
N MET A 297 -5.88 -0.06 3.81
CA MET A 297 -7.02 -0.92 3.55
C MET A 297 -6.93 -1.65 2.21
N TYR A 298 -6.65 -0.93 1.13
CA TYR A 298 -6.49 -1.56 -0.19
C TYR A 298 -5.32 -2.54 -0.22
N THR A 299 -4.22 -2.23 0.45
CA THR A 299 -3.05 -3.09 0.54
C THR A 299 -3.36 -4.38 1.29
N TYR A 300 -3.91 -4.30 2.51
CA TYR A 300 -4.21 -5.48 3.32
C TYR A 300 -5.27 -6.36 2.66
N PHE A 301 -6.39 -5.78 2.22
CA PHE A 301 -7.48 -6.55 1.64
C PHE A 301 -7.04 -7.29 0.37
N MET A 302 -6.33 -6.60 -0.53
CA MET A 302 -5.90 -7.21 -1.78
C MET A 302 -4.74 -8.19 -1.59
N PHE A 303 -3.74 -7.87 -0.77
CA PHE A 303 -2.59 -8.75 -0.61
C PHE A 303 -2.91 -9.99 0.22
N VAL A 304 -3.85 -9.94 1.17
CA VAL A 304 -4.38 -11.15 1.81
C VAL A 304 -5.05 -12.06 0.77
N ALA A 305 -5.91 -11.51 -0.09
CA ALA A 305 -6.53 -12.27 -1.17
C ALA A 305 -5.50 -12.88 -2.14
N VAL A 306 -4.48 -12.12 -2.52
CA VAL A 306 -3.36 -12.60 -3.36
C VAL A 306 -2.64 -13.75 -2.65
N ILE A 307 -2.22 -13.57 -1.39
CA ILE A 307 -1.52 -14.61 -0.62
C ILE A 307 -2.33 -15.89 -0.56
N CYS A 308 -3.61 -15.83 -0.19
CA CYS A 308 -4.47 -17.01 -0.11
C CYS A 308 -4.57 -17.71 -1.48
N TYR A 309 -4.86 -16.95 -2.54
CA TYR A 309 -5.02 -17.49 -3.88
C TYR A 309 -3.72 -18.11 -4.42
N THR A 310 -2.61 -17.35 -4.41
CA THR A 310 -1.36 -17.80 -5.02
C THR A 310 -0.69 -18.91 -4.21
N THR A 311 -0.86 -18.92 -2.88
CA THR A 311 -0.41 -20.04 -2.04
C THR A 311 -1.19 -21.31 -2.37
N PHE A 312 -2.52 -21.21 -2.54
CA PHE A 312 -3.32 -22.35 -2.96
C PHE A 312 -2.85 -22.92 -4.31
N GLN A 313 -2.65 -22.03 -5.30
CA GLN A 313 -2.16 -22.42 -6.63
C GLN A 313 -0.71 -22.94 -6.63
N ALA A 314 0.12 -22.54 -5.67
CA ALA A 314 1.51 -22.99 -5.56
C ALA A 314 1.61 -24.40 -4.96
N PHE A 315 0.77 -24.73 -3.98
CA PHE A 315 0.89 -25.97 -3.20
C PHE A 315 -0.08 -27.07 -3.62
N PHE A 316 -1.34 -26.76 -3.91
CA PHE A 316 -2.39 -27.79 -4.00
C PHE A 316 -2.86 -28.09 -5.42
N THR A 317 -2.51 -27.27 -6.41
CA THR A 317 -2.93 -27.50 -7.80
C THR A 317 -1.86 -28.16 -8.65
N TYR A 318 -2.26 -29.12 -9.47
CA TYR A 318 -1.42 -29.76 -10.50
C TYR A 318 -1.09 -28.76 -11.61
N ASN A 319 -0.02 -28.00 -11.41
CA ASN A 319 0.49 -26.99 -12.34
C ASN A 319 1.93 -27.29 -12.72
N ARG A 320 2.36 -26.80 -13.89
CA ARG A 320 3.78 -26.86 -14.28
C ARG A 320 4.64 -26.16 -13.21
N THR A 321 5.84 -26.67 -12.97
CA THR A 321 6.78 -26.15 -11.96
C THR A 321 7.00 -24.64 -12.05
N LEU A 322 7.12 -24.11 -13.29
CA LEU A 322 7.26 -22.68 -13.53
C LEU A 322 6.08 -21.87 -12.99
N VAL A 323 4.84 -22.34 -13.20
CA VAL A 323 3.63 -21.66 -12.71
C VAL A 323 3.60 -21.62 -11.20
N ARG A 324 3.92 -22.76 -10.56
CA ARG A 324 4.01 -22.87 -9.10
C ARG A 324 5.07 -21.92 -8.54
N ALA A 325 6.24 -21.84 -9.17
CA ALA A 325 7.32 -20.94 -8.78
C ALA A 325 6.91 -19.46 -8.89
N VAL A 326 6.21 -19.07 -9.95
CA VAL A 326 5.72 -17.69 -10.10
C VAL A 326 4.64 -17.37 -9.06
N MET A 327 3.67 -18.28 -8.84
CA MET A 327 2.63 -18.09 -7.82
C MET A 327 3.24 -17.97 -6.41
N PHE A 328 4.21 -18.82 -6.08
CA PHE A 328 4.93 -18.74 -4.82
C PHE A 328 5.73 -17.43 -4.69
N SER A 329 6.36 -16.97 -5.76
CA SER A 329 7.07 -15.68 -5.78
C SER A 329 6.12 -14.50 -5.52
N LEU A 330 4.91 -14.52 -6.10
CA LEU A 330 3.87 -13.51 -5.84
C LEU A 330 3.38 -13.55 -4.39
N THR A 331 3.24 -14.75 -3.79
CA THR A 331 2.95 -14.89 -2.35
C THR A 331 4.02 -14.22 -1.51
N LEU A 332 5.30 -14.53 -1.75
CA LEU A 332 6.42 -13.98 -0.99
C LEU A 332 6.50 -12.46 -1.12
N GLU A 333 6.25 -11.93 -2.31
CA GLU A 333 6.24 -10.49 -2.54
C GLU A 333 5.12 -9.79 -1.76
N ALA A 334 3.88 -10.28 -1.86
CA ALA A 334 2.74 -9.73 -1.15
C ALA A 334 2.94 -9.80 0.38
N ALA A 335 3.44 -10.93 0.88
CA ALA A 335 3.76 -11.13 2.29
C ALA A 335 4.87 -10.17 2.75
N TYR A 336 5.92 -9.99 1.96
CA TYR A 336 7.01 -9.06 2.25
C TYR A 336 6.51 -7.62 2.41
N LEU A 337 5.66 -7.17 1.47
CA LEU A 337 5.11 -5.81 1.50
C LEU A 337 4.20 -5.60 2.72
N ILE A 338 3.24 -6.50 3.00
CA ILE A 338 2.41 -6.43 4.21
C ILE A 338 3.30 -6.38 5.45
N THR A 339 4.25 -7.31 5.58
CA THR A 339 5.11 -7.45 6.75
C THR A 339 5.80 -6.13 7.09
N LYS A 340 6.39 -5.51 6.08
CA LYS A 340 7.20 -4.32 6.30
C LYS A 340 6.39 -3.05 6.52
N VAL A 341 5.22 -2.92 5.88
CA VAL A 341 4.24 -1.86 6.22
C VAL A 341 3.85 -2.01 7.68
N SER A 342 3.50 -3.24 8.07
CA SER A 342 3.06 -3.57 9.43
C SER A 342 4.12 -3.21 10.46
N VAL A 343 5.36 -3.67 10.25
CA VAL A 343 6.48 -3.42 11.16
C VAL A 343 6.87 -1.94 11.19
N GLY A 344 6.76 -1.22 10.06
CA GLY A 344 7.01 0.21 10.00
C GLY A 344 6.02 1.00 10.86
N ALA A 345 4.73 0.73 10.68
CA ALA A 345 3.65 1.35 11.45
C ALA A 345 3.71 0.98 12.94
N SER A 346 3.90 -0.30 13.26
CA SER A 346 3.89 -0.79 14.63
C SER A 346 5.05 -0.25 15.46
N ARG A 347 6.24 -0.10 14.87
CA ARG A 347 7.39 0.53 15.54
C ARG A 347 7.13 1.98 15.88
N MET A 348 6.40 2.70 15.02
CA MET A 348 6.03 4.07 15.28
C MET A 348 4.97 4.16 16.39
N ALA A 349 3.94 3.31 16.35
CA ALA A 349 2.92 3.25 17.39
C ALA A 349 3.50 2.89 18.77
N ASN A 350 4.39 1.89 18.82
CA ASN A 350 5.08 1.53 20.06
C ASN A 350 5.88 2.69 20.64
N GLU A 351 6.58 3.45 19.79
CA GLU A 351 7.36 4.61 20.24
C GLU A 351 6.45 5.74 20.75
N ALA A 352 5.31 5.98 20.09
CA ALA A 352 4.33 6.97 20.53
C ALA A 352 3.78 6.64 21.94
N HIS A 353 3.51 5.36 22.21
CA HIS A 353 3.00 4.90 23.50
C HIS A 353 4.08 4.67 24.57
N ALA A 354 5.37 4.64 24.23
CA ALA A 354 6.44 4.45 25.21
C ALA A 354 6.48 5.58 26.26
N SER A 355 6.09 6.80 25.88
CA SER A 355 5.93 7.96 26.77
C SER A 355 5.00 7.66 27.96
N TYR A 356 3.93 6.90 27.73
CA TYR A 356 2.92 6.56 28.75
C TYR A 356 3.51 5.76 29.90
N ALA A 357 4.22 4.69 29.58
CA ALA A 357 4.83 3.81 30.59
C ALA A 357 5.87 4.57 31.43
N ARG A 358 6.63 5.48 30.80
CA ARG A 358 7.63 6.32 31.48
C ARG A 358 6.97 7.30 32.45
N LEU A 359 5.93 7.99 32.01
CA LEU A 359 5.23 8.97 32.84
C LEU A 359 4.44 8.35 33.99
N ILE A 360 3.88 7.16 33.79
CA ILE A 360 3.24 6.39 34.86
C ILE A 360 4.23 6.06 35.96
N ARG A 361 5.42 5.54 35.63
CA ARG A 361 6.45 5.22 36.64
C ARG A 361 6.74 6.42 37.53
N VAL A 362 6.87 7.60 36.95
CA VAL A 362 7.10 8.86 37.69
C VAL A 362 5.92 9.29 38.54
N THR A 363 4.71 8.92 38.16
CA THR A 363 3.50 9.24 38.94
C THR A 363 3.37 8.34 40.18
N PHE A 364 3.87 7.10 40.10
CA PHE A 364 3.72 6.07 41.14
C PHE A 364 4.95 5.86 42.02
N ASP A 365 6.16 6.11 41.50
CA ASP A 365 7.38 6.10 42.33
C ASP A 365 7.29 7.26 43.33
N LYS A 366 7.30 6.90 44.62
CA LYS A 366 7.24 7.81 45.77
C LYS A 366 8.19 8.99 45.54
N TYR A 367 7.63 10.16 45.23
CA TYR A 367 8.34 11.40 45.51
C TYR A 367 8.67 11.41 47.02
N PRO A 368 9.94 11.64 47.42
CA PRO A 368 10.30 11.71 48.82
C PRO A 368 9.43 12.75 49.53
N VAL A 369 9.11 12.48 50.79
CA VAL A 369 8.14 13.24 51.61
C VAL A 369 8.50 14.73 51.70
N GLU A 370 9.77 15.12 51.49
CA GLU A 370 10.17 16.52 51.40
C GLU A 370 9.56 17.28 50.19
N LEU A 371 9.24 16.61 49.08
CA LEU A 371 8.54 17.20 47.93
C LEU A 371 7.02 17.32 48.12
N GLN A 372 6.44 16.65 49.12
CA GLN A 372 5.02 16.83 49.48
C GLN A 372 4.76 18.16 50.20
N ILE A 373 5.77 18.79 50.82
CA ILE A 373 5.63 20.07 51.50
C ILE A 373 5.73 21.24 50.50
N GLN A 374 6.44 21.05 49.39
CA GLN A 374 6.44 21.97 48.24
C GLN A 374 5.23 21.78 47.30
N ALA A 375 4.24 20.96 47.71
CA ALA A 375 3.12 20.51 46.88
C ALA A 375 2.00 21.54 46.65
N SER A 376 1.99 22.69 47.34
CA SER A 376 1.01 23.75 47.02
C SER A 376 1.30 24.42 45.65
N PHE A 377 2.55 24.38 45.18
CA PHE A 377 2.98 24.86 43.86
C PHE A 377 3.01 23.76 42.77
N GLN A 378 2.72 22.50 43.14
CA GLN A 378 2.90 21.31 42.31
C GLN A 378 1.58 20.74 41.75
N THR A 379 0.45 21.33 42.15
CA THR A 379 -0.90 21.05 41.65
C THR A 379 -1.02 21.18 40.12
N PRO A 380 -0.52 22.22 39.43
CA PRO A 380 -0.68 22.32 37.98
C PRO A 380 0.11 21.25 37.23
N LEU A 381 1.32 20.90 37.69
CA LEU A 381 2.16 19.88 37.07
C LEU A 381 1.53 18.49 37.17
N LYS A 382 1.05 18.12 38.36
CA LYS A 382 0.35 16.84 38.57
C LYS A 382 -0.93 16.74 37.74
N LEU A 383 -1.66 17.84 37.58
CA LEU A 383 -2.90 17.89 36.80
C LEU A 383 -2.61 17.77 35.29
N LEU A 384 -1.58 18.45 34.79
CA LEU A 384 -1.07 18.32 33.42
C LEU A 384 -0.61 16.89 33.10
N LEU A 385 0.17 16.29 34.00
CA LEU A 385 0.66 14.92 33.84
C LEU A 385 -0.51 13.91 33.81
N ARG A 386 -1.49 14.07 34.71
CA ARG A 386 -2.72 13.25 34.72
C ARG A 386 -3.54 13.42 33.45
N MET A 387 -3.71 14.65 32.96
CA MET A 387 -4.40 14.91 31.69
C MET A 387 -3.69 14.26 30.51
N PHE A 388 -2.36 14.23 30.52
CA PHE A 388 -1.58 13.61 29.46
C PHE A 388 -1.61 12.09 29.52
N ILE A 389 -1.52 11.50 30.71
CA ILE A 389 -1.73 10.07 30.95
C ILE A 389 -3.13 9.67 30.46
N GLN A 390 -4.18 10.43 30.78
CA GLN A 390 -5.54 10.18 30.29
C GLN A 390 -5.67 10.25 28.75
N ARG A 391 -4.88 11.11 28.09
CA ARG A 391 -4.86 11.19 26.62
C ARG A 391 -4.12 10.01 25.98
N LEU A 392 -3.01 9.60 26.59
CA LEU A 392 -2.20 8.46 26.14
C LEU A 392 -2.87 7.11 26.43
N SER A 393 -3.72 7.04 27.46
CA SER A 393 -4.59 5.90 27.73
C SER A 393 -5.83 5.83 26.82
N GLY A 394 -6.00 6.81 25.94
CA GLY A 394 -7.10 6.90 24.97
C GLY A 394 -6.89 6.03 23.72
N PRO A 395 -7.49 6.37 22.57
CA PRO A 395 -7.32 5.62 21.33
C PRO A 395 -5.85 5.63 20.90
N THR A 396 -5.38 4.49 20.42
CA THR A 396 -3.97 4.26 20.16
C THR A 396 -3.41 5.17 19.05
N ILE A 397 -2.20 5.68 19.21
CA ILE A 397 -1.60 6.66 18.32
C ILE A 397 -0.81 5.92 17.25
N GLY A 398 -1.37 5.84 16.04
CA GLY A 398 -0.69 5.16 14.94
C GLY A 398 -1.38 5.31 13.58
N PHE A 399 -0.94 4.46 12.65
CA PHE A 399 -1.58 4.33 11.34
C PHE A 399 -2.71 3.31 11.42
N TYR A 400 -3.85 3.67 10.84
CA TYR A 400 -5.05 2.87 10.90
C TYR A 400 -5.40 2.26 9.55
N CYS A 401 -6.04 1.10 9.56
CA CYS A 401 -6.71 0.53 8.41
C CYS A 401 -8.17 1.02 8.40
N LEU A 402 -8.41 2.17 7.75
CA LEU A 402 -9.64 2.97 7.93
C LEU A 402 -9.95 3.19 9.42
N ASP A 403 -11.16 2.85 9.88
CA ASP A 403 -11.56 2.89 11.28
C ASP A 403 -11.71 1.46 11.87
N LEU A 404 -11.18 0.43 11.17
CA LEU A 404 -11.35 -0.96 11.57
C LEU A 404 -10.38 -1.36 12.69
N PHE A 405 -9.09 -1.08 12.47
CA PHE A 405 -8.04 -1.40 13.44
C PHE A 405 -6.80 -0.54 13.23
N GLU A 406 -6.03 -0.37 14.30
CA GLU A 406 -4.70 0.20 14.25
C GLU A 406 -3.66 -0.89 13.93
N ILE A 407 -2.63 -0.52 13.15
CA ILE A 407 -1.54 -1.40 12.81
C ILE A 407 -0.51 -1.44 13.95
N THR A 408 -0.73 -2.37 14.87
CA THR A 408 0.22 -2.71 15.95
C THR A 408 0.94 -4.03 15.64
N TYR A 409 1.95 -4.36 16.45
CA TYR A 409 2.59 -5.67 16.39
C TYR A 409 1.60 -6.82 16.69
N SER A 410 0.67 -6.59 17.61
CA SER A 410 -0.37 -7.56 17.96
C SER A 410 -1.31 -7.79 16.78
N THR A 411 -1.84 -6.72 16.17
CA THR A 411 -2.72 -6.84 15.01
C THR A 411 -2.04 -7.56 13.84
N TYR A 412 -0.77 -7.25 13.60
CA TYR A 412 0.02 -7.93 12.57
C TYR A 412 0.20 -9.43 12.88
N ALA A 413 0.53 -9.79 14.12
CA ALA A 413 0.65 -11.19 14.54
C ALA A 413 -0.68 -11.94 14.38
N SER A 414 -1.81 -11.32 14.72
CA SER A 414 -3.14 -11.88 14.51
C SER A 414 -3.44 -12.13 13.02
N ILE A 415 -3.05 -11.22 12.13
CA ILE A 415 -3.22 -11.40 10.67
C ILE A 415 -2.38 -12.57 10.16
N ILE A 416 -1.12 -12.71 10.60
CA ILE A 416 -0.29 -13.86 10.24
C ILE A 416 -0.88 -15.16 10.77
N ALA A 417 -1.33 -15.16 12.03
CA ALA A 417 -1.94 -16.32 12.65
C ALA A 417 -3.19 -16.76 11.87
N ALA A 418 -4.07 -15.82 11.49
CA ALA A 418 -5.24 -16.10 10.68
C ALA A 418 -4.88 -16.62 9.27
N LEU A 419 -3.87 -16.04 8.62
CA LEU A 419 -3.35 -16.55 7.34
C LEU A 419 -2.81 -17.98 7.47
N GLY A 420 -2.06 -18.26 8.55
CA GLY A 420 -1.54 -19.59 8.85
C GLY A 420 -2.64 -20.59 9.14
N GLN A 421 -3.64 -20.23 9.94
CA GLN A 421 -4.82 -21.05 10.22
C GLN A 421 -5.59 -21.36 8.94
N ASN A 422 -5.87 -20.36 8.11
CA ASN A 422 -6.54 -20.58 6.82
C ASN A 422 -5.73 -21.50 5.90
N PHE A 423 -4.41 -21.35 5.87
CA PHE A 423 -3.56 -22.25 5.10
C PHE A 423 -3.62 -23.69 5.62
N LEU A 424 -3.53 -23.89 6.93
CA LEU A 424 -3.62 -25.22 7.55
C LEU A 424 -5.00 -25.87 7.36
N LEU A 425 -6.08 -25.09 7.44
CA LEU A 425 -7.44 -25.58 7.14
C LEU A 425 -7.56 -26.05 5.70
N ILE A 426 -6.94 -25.34 4.75
CA ILE A 426 -6.90 -25.76 3.35
C ILE A 426 -6.08 -27.05 3.19
N VAL A 427 -4.94 -27.18 3.87
CA VAL A 427 -4.13 -28.42 3.88
C VAL A 427 -4.98 -29.59 4.36
N ASP A 428 -5.66 -29.41 5.49
CA ASP A 428 -6.48 -30.43 6.13
C ASP A 428 -7.63 -30.85 5.21
N PHE A 429 -8.34 -29.88 4.63
CA PHE A 429 -9.40 -30.13 3.64
C PHE A 429 -8.90 -30.92 2.42
N VAL A 430 -7.76 -30.53 1.85
CA VAL A 430 -7.18 -31.24 0.69
C VAL A 430 -6.77 -32.66 1.06
N ARG A 431 -6.23 -32.86 2.27
CA ARG A 431 -5.84 -34.17 2.78
C ARG A 431 -7.05 -35.08 3.04
N SER A 432 -8.04 -34.61 3.79
CA SER A 432 -9.27 -35.39 4.05
C SER A 432 -9.97 -35.77 2.75
N TYR A 433 -9.93 -34.90 1.75
CA TYR A 433 -10.48 -35.21 0.43
C TYR A 433 -9.67 -36.29 -0.31
N ALA A 434 -8.34 -36.25 -0.23
CA ALA A 434 -7.49 -37.29 -0.82
C ALA A 434 -7.73 -38.65 -0.15
N GLU A 435 -7.88 -38.67 1.18
CA GLU A 435 -8.20 -39.87 1.96
C GLU A 435 -9.59 -40.43 1.56
N LEU A 436 -10.62 -39.58 1.45
CA LEU A 436 -11.94 -39.97 0.94
C LEU A 436 -11.88 -40.55 -0.49
N LYS A 437 -11.00 -40.01 -1.34
CA LYS A 437 -10.83 -40.52 -2.70
C LYS A 437 -10.16 -41.89 -2.71
N GLU A 438 -9.18 -42.12 -1.84
CA GLU A 438 -8.54 -43.43 -1.69
C GLU A 438 -9.53 -44.46 -1.14
N GLU A 439 -10.39 -44.08 -0.19
CA GLU A 439 -11.47 -44.92 0.32
C GLU A 439 -12.52 -45.23 -0.75
N GLN A 440 -12.95 -44.24 -1.55
CA GLN A 440 -13.87 -44.44 -2.68
C GLN A 440 -13.26 -45.28 -3.81
N GLN A 441 -11.98 -45.11 -4.11
CA GLN A 441 -11.28 -45.95 -5.09
C GLN A 441 -11.03 -47.37 -4.58
N ALA A 442 -10.94 -47.57 -3.26
CA ALA A 442 -10.91 -48.88 -2.63
C ALA A 442 -12.30 -49.54 -2.55
N SER A 443 -13.39 -48.76 -2.56
CA SER A 443 -14.76 -49.29 -2.48
C SER A 443 -15.43 -49.53 -3.85
N ASP A 444 -15.09 -48.76 -4.90
CA ASP A 444 -15.78 -48.83 -6.19
C ASP A 444 -14.88 -49.32 -7.34
N LEU A 445 -14.92 -50.64 -7.59
CA LEU A 445 -15.13 -51.12 -8.96
C LEU A 445 -16.50 -50.58 -9.40
N SER A 446 -16.50 -49.64 -10.34
CA SER A 446 -17.65 -48.97 -11.00
C SER A 446 -18.29 -47.77 -10.28
N LEU A 447 -17.88 -46.55 -10.65
CA LEU A 447 -18.75 -45.53 -11.30
C LEU A 447 -17.97 -44.21 -11.54
N PRO A 448 -17.61 -43.86 -12.78
CA PRO A 448 -16.96 -42.59 -13.09
C PRO A 448 -17.99 -41.56 -13.54
N GLU A 449 -18.46 -40.67 -12.66
CA GLU A 449 -19.28 -39.53 -13.17
C GLU A 449 -19.32 -38.25 -12.30
N VAL A 450 -18.71 -38.20 -11.11
CA VAL A 450 -18.85 -36.99 -10.25
C VAL A 450 -17.79 -35.92 -10.51
N PHE A 451 -16.70 -36.24 -11.23
CA PHE A 451 -15.57 -35.32 -11.40
C PHE A 451 -15.61 -34.40 -12.63
N ASP A 452 -16.49 -34.62 -13.61
CA ASP A 452 -16.67 -33.61 -14.66
C ASP A 452 -17.39 -32.37 -14.12
N VAL A 453 -18.17 -32.50 -13.05
CA VAL A 453 -18.91 -31.36 -12.50
C VAL A 453 -17.99 -30.38 -11.79
N ILE A 454 -17.02 -30.75 -10.93
CA ILE A 454 -16.25 -29.72 -10.19
C ILE A 454 -15.11 -29.09 -11.02
N THR A 455 -14.69 -29.74 -12.11
CA THR A 455 -13.77 -29.14 -13.10
C THR A 455 -14.46 -28.41 -14.26
N ASN A 456 -15.70 -28.75 -14.64
CA ASN A 456 -16.48 -28.05 -15.69
C ASN A 456 -17.58 -27.10 -15.16
N SER A 457 -17.99 -27.15 -13.88
CA SER A 457 -19.08 -26.31 -13.32
C SER A 457 -18.69 -24.87 -12.99
N THR A 458 -17.81 -24.25 -13.79
CA THR A 458 -17.73 -22.79 -13.79
C THR A 458 -18.33 -22.10 -14.99
N PHE A 459 -18.85 -22.78 -16.03
CA PHE A 459 -19.85 -22.23 -16.97
C PHE A 459 -20.27 -23.32 -17.99
N ASP A 460 -21.39 -24.00 -17.72
CA ASP A 460 -22.22 -24.61 -18.78
C ASP A 460 -23.58 -23.91 -18.75
N LEU A 461 -23.68 -22.80 -19.48
CA LEU A 461 -24.95 -22.24 -19.92
C LEU A 461 -25.05 -22.55 -21.41
N ASN A 462 -25.57 -23.73 -21.73
CA ASN A 462 -26.02 -24.03 -23.10
C ASN A 462 -27.18 -23.09 -23.48
N PRO A 463 -27.15 -22.46 -24.66
CA PRO A 463 -28.34 -21.85 -25.22
C PRO A 463 -29.29 -22.97 -25.65
N LEU A 464 -30.49 -22.97 -25.09
CA LEU A 464 -31.61 -23.76 -25.56
C LEU A 464 -31.85 -23.49 -27.05
N SER A 465 -31.47 -24.45 -27.89
CA SER A 465 -31.92 -24.56 -29.27
C SER A 465 -33.41 -24.95 -29.27
N LEU A 466 -34.27 -23.96 -29.47
CA LEU A 466 -35.65 -24.17 -29.88
C LEU A 466 -35.65 -24.60 -31.36
N THR A 467 -35.65 -25.92 -31.58
CA THR A 467 -36.12 -26.51 -32.82
C THR A 467 -37.65 -26.49 -32.81
N SER A 468 -38.23 -25.57 -33.58
CA SER A 468 -39.59 -25.72 -34.12
C SER A 468 -39.50 -25.68 -35.64
N GLY A 469 -40.09 -26.68 -36.28
CA GLY A 469 -39.75 -27.10 -37.64
C GLY A 469 -40.21 -26.20 -38.77
N ALA A 470 -39.69 -26.51 -39.97
CA ALA A 470 -40.39 -26.29 -41.22
C ALA A 470 -39.83 -27.25 -42.30
N LEU A 471 -40.75 -28.10 -42.75
CA LEU A 471 -40.81 -28.84 -44.01
C LEU A 471 -40.20 -28.16 -45.25
N ARG A 472 -39.85 -29.01 -46.23
CA ARG A 472 -39.57 -28.82 -47.68
C ARG A 472 -38.08 -28.83 -48.05
N GLY A 473 -37.62 -29.51 -49.09
CA GLY A 473 -38.32 -30.23 -50.14
C GLY A 473 -37.42 -31.28 -50.79
N ALA A 474 -38.09 -32.21 -51.46
CA ALA A 474 -37.54 -33.34 -52.17
C ALA A 474 -36.70 -32.95 -53.38
N SER A 475 -35.72 -33.79 -53.70
CA SER A 475 -35.09 -33.92 -55.02
C SER A 475 -34.72 -35.39 -55.20
N PRO A 476 -35.35 -36.13 -56.13
CA PRO A 476 -34.79 -37.36 -56.65
C PRO A 476 -34.40 -37.15 -58.12
N GLU A 477 -33.11 -37.10 -58.39
CA GLU A 477 -32.58 -37.38 -59.74
C GLU A 477 -31.53 -38.47 -59.60
N THR A 478 -31.93 -39.71 -59.90
CA THR A 478 -31.22 -40.64 -60.80
C THR A 478 -31.89 -42.01 -60.73
N ILE A 479 -32.45 -42.48 -61.85
CA ILE A 479 -32.18 -43.79 -62.44
C ILE A 479 -32.83 -43.83 -63.84
N SER A 480 -32.00 -44.25 -64.78
CA SER A 480 -32.23 -44.71 -66.15
C SER A 480 -33.42 -45.66 -66.36
N GLY A 481 -34.07 -45.56 -67.53
CA GLY A 481 -34.99 -46.56 -68.06
C GLY A 481 -36.21 -45.94 -68.73
#